data_AF-A0A2H0AIJ5-F1
#
_entry.id   AF-A0A2H0AIJ5-F1
#
_cell.length_a   1.000
_cell.length_b   1.000
_cell.length_c   1.000
_cell.angle_alpha   90.00
_cell.angle_beta   90.00
_cell.angle_gamma   90.00
#
_symmetry.space_group_name_H-M   'P 1'
#
loop_
_entity.id
_entity.type
_entity.pdbx_description
1 polymer ?
#
loop_
_entity_poly.entity_id
_entity_poly.type
_entity_poly.pdbx_seq_one_letter_code
_entity_poly.pdbx_strand_id
1 'polypeptide(L)'
;MLDRVFEPLSLEKADAFDYEFALMDRFRRNLHLVEPSLPHNLNNVEILALMRHFGAPTRLVDFTYSFYVGLFFAIDNLEGKDPVLLAINAPWLVKQAERYLDVIDKGFMPGKCRSCFKNFFSPDAENEIKQFVYHITPDRFNKRLSVQQGTFLCPSDIRKTFEDNLKAMLTEVKDYDIKSNIKVIRICRSKRKDFLLKLYRMNINRASLFPDLDGLAQFLSSMLLSKSTINIYKEKRKALLLKKKT
;
A
#
# COMPACT_ATOMS: atom_id res chain seq x y z
N MET A 1 1.94 -3.48 -7.69
CA MET A 1 1.84 -2.16 -8.34
C MET A 1 1.75 -2.40 -9.83
N LEU A 2 0.95 -1.61 -10.54
CA LEU A 2 0.58 -1.87 -11.93
C LEU A 2 1.83 -1.96 -12.84
N ASP A 3 2.78 -1.04 -12.70
CA ASP A 3 4.07 -1.02 -13.39
C ASP A 3 4.86 -2.34 -13.29
N ARG A 4 4.80 -3.03 -12.13
CA ARG A 4 5.51 -4.30 -11.90
C ARG A 4 4.92 -5.50 -12.63
N VAL A 5 3.74 -5.37 -13.22
CA VAL A 5 3.07 -6.47 -13.94
C VAL A 5 3.43 -6.49 -15.43
N PHE A 6 3.95 -5.39 -15.96
CA PHE A 6 4.18 -5.21 -17.40
C PHE A 6 5.29 -6.13 -17.91
N GLU A 7 6.43 -6.14 -17.23
CA GLU A 7 7.57 -6.97 -17.62
C GLU A 7 7.27 -8.48 -17.52
N PRO A 8 6.72 -9.02 -16.40
CA PRO A 8 6.37 -10.43 -16.32
C PRO A 8 5.34 -10.90 -17.36
N LEU A 9 4.44 -10.02 -17.79
CA LEU A 9 3.38 -10.35 -18.76
C LEU A 9 3.71 -9.89 -20.19
N SER A 10 4.91 -9.34 -20.44
CA SER A 10 5.32 -8.80 -21.74
C SER A 10 4.33 -7.76 -22.31
N LEU A 11 3.78 -6.89 -21.44
CA LEU A 11 2.85 -5.82 -21.85
C LEU A 11 3.61 -4.56 -22.25
N GLU A 12 3.09 -3.86 -23.25
CA GLU A 12 3.65 -2.57 -23.67
C GLU A 12 3.33 -1.47 -22.65
N LYS A 13 4.35 -0.75 -22.19
CA LYS A 13 4.16 0.38 -21.27
C LYS A 13 3.36 1.52 -21.88
N ALA A 14 3.29 1.63 -23.22
CA ALA A 14 2.50 2.65 -23.90
C ALA A 14 1.00 2.54 -23.54
N ASP A 15 0.50 1.30 -23.43
CA ASP A 15 -0.91 0.99 -23.17
C ASP A 15 -1.27 1.03 -21.67
N ALA A 16 -0.39 1.56 -20.81
CA ALA A 16 -0.56 1.40 -19.37
C ALA A 16 -1.87 1.99 -18.83
N PHE A 17 -2.30 3.13 -19.39
CA PHE A 17 -3.57 3.77 -19.05
C PHE A 17 -4.78 2.98 -19.56
N ASP A 18 -4.67 2.35 -20.73
CA ASP A 18 -5.72 1.49 -21.26
C ASP A 18 -5.91 0.23 -20.40
N TYR A 19 -4.80 -0.37 -19.93
CA TYR A 19 -4.85 -1.47 -18.98
C TYR A 19 -5.50 -1.06 -17.65
N GLU A 20 -5.10 0.08 -17.07
CA GLU A 20 -5.72 0.54 -15.83
C GLU A 20 -7.21 0.82 -16.01
N PHE A 21 -7.59 1.49 -17.10
CA PHE A 21 -8.97 1.76 -17.45
C PHE A 21 -9.78 0.46 -17.57
N ALA A 22 -9.29 -0.51 -18.35
CA ALA A 22 -9.96 -1.78 -18.56
C ALA A 22 -10.13 -2.58 -17.26
N LEU A 23 -9.10 -2.59 -16.39
CA LEU A 23 -9.15 -3.26 -15.09
C LEU A 23 -10.18 -2.61 -14.17
N MET A 24 -10.16 -1.27 -14.06
CA MET A 24 -11.11 -0.52 -13.22
C MET A 24 -12.55 -0.69 -13.73
N ASP A 25 -12.76 -0.64 -15.04
CA ASP A 25 -14.08 -0.82 -15.64
C ASP A 25 -14.64 -2.23 -15.42
N ARG A 26 -13.83 -3.28 -15.65
CA ARG A 26 -14.23 -4.67 -15.35
C ARG A 26 -14.51 -4.85 -13.86
N PHE A 27 -13.68 -4.29 -12.99
CA PHE A 27 -13.88 -4.38 -11.55
C PHE A 27 -15.20 -3.74 -11.14
N ARG A 28 -15.50 -2.51 -11.60
CA ARG A 28 -16.77 -1.84 -11.34
C ARG A 28 -17.99 -2.65 -11.80
N ARG A 29 -17.94 -3.19 -13.02
CA ARG A 29 -19.05 -3.98 -13.58
C ARG A 29 -19.34 -5.23 -12.76
N ASN A 30 -18.34 -5.83 -12.13
CA ASN A 30 -18.51 -7.07 -11.36
C ASN A 30 -18.65 -6.84 -9.85
N LEU A 31 -18.34 -5.65 -9.33
CA LEU A 31 -18.28 -5.39 -7.89
C LEU A 31 -19.57 -5.76 -7.15
N HIS A 32 -20.72 -5.43 -7.73
CA HIS A 32 -22.04 -5.72 -7.15
C HIS A 32 -22.35 -7.21 -7.02
N LEU A 33 -21.67 -8.08 -7.78
CA LEU A 33 -21.84 -9.53 -7.69
C LEU A 33 -21.11 -10.12 -6.48
N VAL A 34 -20.01 -9.49 -6.07
CA VAL A 34 -19.11 -9.99 -5.02
C VAL A 34 -19.37 -9.30 -3.69
N GLU A 35 -19.66 -8.00 -3.73
CA GLU A 35 -19.94 -7.19 -2.54
C GLU A 35 -21.14 -6.26 -2.81
N PRO A 36 -22.37 -6.80 -2.78
CA PRO A 36 -23.59 -6.04 -3.07
C PRO A 36 -23.86 -4.90 -2.08
N SER A 37 -23.24 -4.94 -0.89
CA SER A 37 -23.41 -3.95 0.17
C SER A 37 -22.65 -2.63 -0.10
N LEU A 38 -21.70 -2.65 -1.04
CA LEU A 38 -20.91 -1.47 -1.35
C LEU A 38 -21.68 -0.45 -2.19
N PRO A 39 -21.46 0.86 -1.97
CA PRO A 39 -22.07 1.91 -2.78
C PRO A 39 -21.71 1.78 -4.26
N HIS A 40 -22.67 2.03 -5.15
CA HIS A 40 -22.42 2.00 -6.61
C HIS A 40 -21.64 3.21 -7.13
N ASN A 41 -21.56 4.30 -6.36
CA ASN A 41 -21.02 5.59 -6.79
C ASN A 41 -19.57 5.84 -6.33
N LEU A 42 -18.77 4.79 -6.14
CA LEU A 42 -17.37 4.93 -5.73
C LEU A 42 -16.55 5.73 -6.75
N ASN A 43 -15.74 6.66 -6.26
CA ASN A 43 -14.85 7.44 -7.09
C ASN A 43 -13.63 6.61 -7.57
N ASN A 44 -12.77 7.19 -8.43
CA ASN A 44 -11.61 6.49 -8.98
C ASN A 44 -10.65 5.98 -7.89
N VAL A 45 -10.41 6.79 -6.86
CA VAL A 45 -9.49 6.47 -5.78
C VAL A 45 -10.06 5.38 -4.87
N GLU A 46 -11.35 5.43 -4.56
CA GLU A 46 -12.01 4.38 -3.78
C GLU A 46 -11.99 3.02 -4.51
N ILE A 47 -12.22 3.02 -5.83
CA ILE A 47 -12.11 1.81 -6.65
C ILE A 47 -10.68 1.28 -6.67
N LEU A 48 -9.68 2.14 -6.89
CA LEU A 48 -8.27 1.74 -6.86
C LEU A 48 -7.86 1.21 -5.47
N ALA A 49 -8.33 1.85 -4.39
CA ALA A 49 -8.04 1.40 -3.03
C ALA A 49 -8.66 0.02 -2.74
N LEU A 50 -9.88 -0.22 -3.23
CA LEU A 50 -10.56 -1.51 -3.07
C LEU A 50 -9.91 -2.61 -3.91
N MET A 51 -9.58 -2.31 -5.17
CA MET A 51 -8.80 -3.20 -6.04
C MET A 51 -7.48 -3.59 -5.36
N ARG A 52 -6.75 -2.60 -4.83
CA ARG A 52 -5.47 -2.83 -4.13
C ARG A 52 -5.64 -3.70 -2.90
N HIS A 53 -6.71 -3.50 -2.13
CA HIS A 53 -7.02 -4.29 -0.94
C HIS A 53 -7.11 -5.79 -1.26
N PHE A 54 -7.72 -6.16 -2.38
CA PHE A 54 -7.87 -7.55 -2.84
C PHE A 54 -6.73 -8.02 -3.76
N GLY A 55 -5.64 -7.26 -3.87
CA GLY A 55 -4.44 -7.67 -4.60
C GLY A 55 -4.48 -7.44 -6.11
N ALA A 56 -5.51 -6.77 -6.64
CA ALA A 56 -5.49 -6.36 -8.04
C ALA A 56 -4.40 -5.31 -8.27
N PRO A 57 -3.76 -5.29 -9.46
CA PRO A 57 -2.73 -4.34 -9.77
C PRO A 57 -3.32 -2.93 -9.92
N THR A 58 -2.69 -1.97 -9.23
CA THR A 58 -3.06 -0.56 -9.23
C THR A 58 -1.82 0.31 -9.21
N ARG A 59 -1.97 1.58 -9.58
CA ARG A 59 -0.93 2.60 -9.41
C ARG A 59 -0.63 2.95 -7.95
N LEU A 60 -1.56 2.68 -7.03
CA LEU A 60 -1.41 3.04 -5.63
C LEU A 60 -0.23 2.30 -4.97
N VAL A 61 0.56 3.07 -4.23
CA VAL A 61 1.65 2.60 -3.38
C VAL A 61 1.18 2.64 -1.93
N ASP A 62 1.21 1.50 -1.26
CA ASP A 62 0.78 1.38 0.14
C ASP A 62 1.76 2.15 1.04
N PHE A 63 1.24 3.08 1.83
CA PHE A 63 1.93 3.78 2.91
C PHE A 63 1.12 3.65 4.20
N THR A 64 1.73 3.97 5.33
CA THR A 64 1.06 3.98 6.65
C THR A 64 1.57 5.15 7.47
N TYR A 65 0.68 5.73 8.27
CA TYR A 65 1.05 6.75 9.25
C TYR A 65 1.79 6.16 10.46
N SER A 66 1.72 4.84 10.66
CA SER A 66 2.41 4.16 11.75
C SER A 66 3.79 3.66 11.33
N PHE A 67 4.83 4.23 11.92
CA PHE A 67 6.21 3.75 11.75
C PHE A 67 6.34 2.25 12.01
N TYR A 68 5.68 1.73 13.06
CA TYR A 68 5.78 0.32 13.44
C TYR A 68 5.08 -0.61 12.45
N VAL A 69 3.97 -0.17 11.86
CA VAL A 69 3.30 -0.93 10.79
C VAL A 69 4.16 -0.93 9.53
N GLY A 70 4.77 0.21 9.18
CA GLY A 70 5.69 0.29 8.05
C GLY A 70 6.93 -0.60 8.25
N LEU A 71 7.48 -0.59 9.46
CA LEU A 71 8.58 -1.48 9.86
C LEU A 71 8.18 -2.95 9.76
N PHE A 72 6.97 -3.32 10.20
CA PHE A 72 6.44 -4.68 10.04
C PHE A 72 6.48 -5.11 8.58
N PHE A 73 5.89 -4.32 7.67
CA PHE A 73 5.87 -4.65 6.25
C PHE A 73 7.26 -4.72 5.63
N ALA A 74 8.19 -3.85 6.04
CA ALA A 74 9.56 -3.86 5.55
C ALA A 74 10.28 -5.19 5.92
N ILE A 75 10.06 -5.73 7.13
CA ILE A 75 10.80 -6.90 7.62
C ILE A 75 10.05 -8.24 7.48
N ASP A 76 8.75 -8.21 7.23
CA ASP A 76 7.92 -9.42 7.19
C ASP A 76 8.19 -10.25 5.93
N ASN A 77 8.53 -9.62 4.79
CA ASN A 77 8.76 -10.30 3.52
C ASN A 77 10.18 -10.05 2.98
N LEU A 78 11.19 -10.73 3.57
CA LEU A 78 12.57 -10.60 3.11
C LEU A 78 12.90 -11.54 1.94
N GLU A 79 13.33 -10.94 0.84
CA GLU A 79 13.90 -11.63 -0.32
C GLU A 79 15.44 -11.62 -0.26
N GLY A 80 16.02 -11.95 0.90
CA GLY A 80 17.48 -12.06 1.09
C GLY A 80 18.26 -10.73 1.18
N LYS A 81 17.63 -9.59 0.85
CA LYS A 81 18.21 -8.25 0.94
C LYS A 81 17.90 -7.57 2.27
N ASP A 82 18.71 -6.56 2.63
CA ASP A 82 18.43 -5.72 3.79
C ASP A 82 17.15 -4.89 3.55
N PRO A 83 16.15 -4.99 4.43
CA PRO A 83 14.92 -4.24 4.29
C PRO A 83 15.13 -2.73 4.41
N VAL A 84 14.30 -1.98 3.70
CA VAL A 84 14.33 -0.51 3.65
C VAL A 84 12.95 0.03 3.99
N LEU A 85 12.91 1.02 4.87
CA LEU A 85 11.71 1.78 5.19
C LEU A 85 11.86 3.21 4.64
N LEU A 86 10.94 3.59 3.76
CA LEU A 86 10.85 4.94 3.21
C LEU A 86 9.85 5.75 4.05
N ALA A 87 10.30 6.87 4.61
CA ALA A 87 9.46 7.81 5.33
C ALA A 87 9.43 9.15 4.59
N ILE A 88 8.23 9.68 4.35
CA ILE A 88 8.02 10.93 3.61
C ILE A 88 7.12 11.83 4.45
N ASN A 89 7.49 13.10 4.58
CA ASN A 89 6.65 14.13 5.18
C ASN A 89 5.45 14.43 4.25
N ALA A 90 4.27 13.90 4.59
CA ALA A 90 3.08 13.99 3.75
C ALA A 90 2.61 15.45 3.49
N PRO A 91 2.48 16.34 4.50
CA PRO A 91 2.17 17.74 4.26
C PRO A 91 3.14 18.45 3.30
N TRP A 92 4.43 18.12 3.39
CA TRP A 92 5.43 18.68 2.48
C TRP A 92 5.28 18.12 1.07
N LEU A 93 5.06 16.82 0.92
CA LEU A 93 4.88 16.18 -0.39
C LEU A 93 3.69 16.77 -1.15
N VAL A 94 2.57 16.96 -0.45
CA VAL A 94 1.35 17.58 -0.99
C VAL A 94 1.64 19.00 -1.50
N LYS A 95 2.21 19.84 -0.64
CA LYS A 95 2.56 21.23 -1.01
C LYS A 95 3.57 21.28 -2.15
N GLN A 96 4.48 20.32 -2.22
CA GLN A 96 5.45 20.29 -3.31
C GLN A 96 4.80 19.87 -4.63
N ALA A 97 3.89 18.90 -4.63
CA ALA A 97 3.14 18.56 -5.82
C ALA A 97 2.29 19.74 -6.32
N GLU A 98 1.62 20.45 -5.41
CA GLU A 98 0.82 21.62 -5.76
C GLU A 98 1.65 22.74 -6.40
N ARG A 99 2.81 23.06 -5.81
CA ARG A 99 3.75 24.02 -6.38
C ARG A 99 4.29 23.57 -7.73
N TYR A 100 4.68 22.31 -7.84
CA TYR A 100 5.20 21.74 -9.08
C TYR A 100 4.16 21.74 -10.21
N LEU A 101 2.88 21.60 -9.88
CA LEU A 101 1.76 21.63 -10.83
C LEU A 101 1.21 23.05 -11.07
N ASP A 102 1.74 24.06 -10.39
CA ASP A 102 1.23 25.45 -10.41
C ASP A 102 -0.28 25.54 -10.11
N VAL A 103 -0.72 24.79 -9.09
CA VAL A 103 -2.12 24.81 -8.61
C VAL A 103 -2.20 25.45 -7.23
N ILE A 104 -3.13 26.39 -7.05
CA ILE A 104 -3.33 27.14 -5.79
C ILE A 104 -4.59 26.60 -5.09
N ASP A 105 -4.48 26.17 -3.83
CA ASP A 105 -5.46 25.24 -3.25
C ASP A 105 -6.68 25.88 -2.53
N LYS A 106 -7.87 25.48 -3.01
CA LYS A 106 -8.95 24.80 -2.27
C LYS A 106 -9.62 23.66 -3.09
N GLY A 107 -9.15 23.40 -4.31
CA GLY A 107 -9.80 22.55 -5.30
C GLY A 107 -8.93 21.38 -5.78
N PHE A 108 -7.65 21.34 -5.41
CA PHE A 108 -6.74 20.27 -5.83
C PHE A 108 -6.88 19.07 -4.89
N MET A 109 -8.01 18.37 -5.03
CA MET A 109 -8.37 17.23 -4.20
C MET A 109 -8.57 15.99 -5.06
N PRO A 110 -7.52 15.41 -5.67
CA PRO A 110 -7.66 14.27 -6.58
C PRO A 110 -8.26 13.02 -5.91
N GLY A 111 -8.18 12.92 -4.57
CA GLY A 111 -8.85 11.90 -3.77
C GLY A 111 -10.39 11.98 -3.75
N LYS A 112 -10.96 13.16 -4.02
CA LYS A 112 -12.39 13.45 -3.86
C LYS A 112 -13.05 13.95 -5.14
N CYS A 113 -12.32 14.74 -5.92
CA CYS A 113 -12.82 15.42 -7.10
C CYS A 113 -12.52 14.59 -8.36
N ARG A 114 -13.57 14.07 -9.02
CA ARG A 114 -13.44 13.23 -10.23
C ARG A 114 -12.76 13.97 -11.38
N SER A 115 -13.09 15.24 -11.59
CA SER A 115 -12.44 16.06 -12.63
C SER A 115 -10.97 16.31 -12.28
N CYS A 116 -10.63 16.58 -11.02
CA CYS A 116 -9.24 16.70 -10.59
C CYS A 116 -8.45 15.40 -10.84
N PHE A 117 -9.01 14.22 -10.51
CA PHE A 117 -8.31 12.97 -10.83
C PHE A 117 -8.13 12.81 -12.34
N LYS A 118 -9.17 13.06 -13.14
CA LYS A 118 -9.09 12.96 -14.61
C LYS A 118 -7.97 13.87 -15.15
N ASN A 119 -7.99 15.15 -14.80
CA ASN A 119 -7.10 16.16 -15.38
C ASN A 119 -5.61 15.92 -15.07
N PHE A 120 -5.29 15.27 -13.94
CA PHE A 120 -3.89 15.14 -13.50
C PHE A 120 -3.37 13.69 -13.48
N PHE A 121 -4.24 12.69 -13.53
CA PHE A 121 -3.86 11.27 -13.45
C PHE A 121 -4.33 10.43 -14.65
N SER A 122 -5.10 11.02 -15.57
CA SER A 122 -5.59 10.34 -16.77
C SER A 122 -5.28 11.18 -18.01
N PRO A 123 -4.24 10.85 -18.80
CA PRO A 123 -3.95 11.56 -20.03
C PRO A 123 -5.13 11.38 -20.99
N ASP A 124 -5.43 12.42 -21.74
CA ASP A 124 -6.30 12.38 -22.92
C ASP A 124 -5.63 13.15 -24.07
N ALA A 125 -6.30 13.20 -25.23
CA ALA A 125 -5.74 13.82 -26.43
C ALA A 125 -5.33 15.30 -26.23
N GLU A 126 -5.85 15.95 -25.20
CA GLU A 126 -5.66 17.36 -24.91
C GLU A 126 -4.62 17.62 -23.78
N ASN A 127 -4.31 16.61 -22.95
CA ASN A 127 -3.48 16.78 -21.76
C ASN A 127 -2.30 15.80 -21.70
N GLU A 128 -1.09 16.33 -21.87
CA GLU A 128 0.13 15.59 -21.54
C GLU A 128 0.24 15.41 -20.02
N ILE A 129 0.56 14.19 -19.58
CA ILE A 129 0.69 13.90 -18.15
C ILE A 129 2.05 14.35 -17.60
N LYS A 130 2.02 15.30 -16.68
CA LYS A 130 3.19 15.70 -15.90
C LYS A 130 3.49 14.63 -14.85
N GLN A 131 4.76 14.27 -14.67
CA GLN A 131 5.20 13.23 -13.72
C GLN A 131 5.30 13.78 -12.30
N PHE A 132 4.50 13.25 -11.39
CA PHE A 132 4.54 13.61 -9.97
C PHE A 132 3.97 12.48 -9.11
N VAL A 133 4.15 12.61 -7.79
CA VAL A 133 3.53 11.74 -6.79
C VAL A 133 2.68 12.59 -5.86
N TYR A 134 1.46 12.16 -5.60
CA TYR A 134 0.58 12.81 -4.64
C TYR A 134 0.15 11.88 -3.53
N HIS A 135 -0.04 12.44 -2.33
CA HIS A 135 -0.61 11.72 -1.21
C HIS A 135 -2.14 11.67 -1.35
N ILE A 136 -2.68 10.46 -1.43
CA ILE A 136 -4.11 10.23 -1.65
C ILE A 136 -4.67 9.30 -0.57
N THR A 137 -5.81 9.69 -0.03
CA THR A 137 -6.54 8.94 0.99
C THR A 137 -8.01 8.84 0.54
N PRO A 138 -8.59 7.63 0.41
CA PRO A 138 -10.00 7.48 0.06
C PRO A 138 -10.89 8.01 1.18
N ASP A 139 -12.05 8.59 0.88
CA ASP A 139 -12.97 9.05 1.93
C ASP A 139 -13.54 7.89 2.77
N ARG A 140 -13.69 6.71 2.15
CA ARG A 140 -14.14 5.49 2.80
C ARG A 140 -13.00 4.52 3.00
N PHE A 141 -12.70 4.21 4.26
CA PHE A 141 -11.70 3.21 4.60
C PHE A 141 -12.36 1.84 4.64
N ASN A 142 -11.74 0.86 3.99
CA ASN A 142 -12.00 -0.53 4.34
C ASN A 142 -11.35 -0.85 5.70
N LYS A 143 -11.83 -1.92 6.34
CA LYS A 143 -11.38 -2.34 7.67
C LYS A 143 -9.86 -2.51 7.75
N ARG A 144 -9.24 -3.11 6.72
CA ARG A 144 -7.80 -3.33 6.67
C ARG A 144 -7.03 -2.01 6.59
N LEU A 145 -7.44 -1.08 5.74
CA LEU A 145 -6.80 0.23 5.62
C LEU A 145 -6.87 0.99 6.95
N SER A 146 -8.02 0.95 7.63
CA SER A 146 -8.20 1.56 8.96
C SER A 146 -7.26 0.96 10.00
N VAL A 147 -7.24 -0.36 10.13
CA VAL A 147 -6.38 -1.09 11.09
C VAL A 147 -4.89 -0.85 10.83
N GLN A 148 -4.49 -0.80 9.56
CA GLN A 148 -3.10 -0.57 9.16
C GLN A 148 -2.68 0.90 9.28
N GLN A 149 -3.60 1.80 9.65
CA GLN A 149 -3.40 3.25 9.57
C GLN A 149 -2.87 3.66 8.19
N GLY A 150 -3.43 3.00 7.16
CA GLY A 150 -2.93 3.03 5.81
C GLY A 150 -3.35 4.29 5.08
N THR A 151 -2.48 4.70 4.17
CA THR A 151 -2.72 5.75 3.17
C THR A 151 -2.04 5.34 1.88
N PHE A 152 -2.19 6.12 0.81
CA PHE A 152 -1.55 5.83 -0.46
C PHE A 152 -0.73 7.00 -0.95
N LEU A 153 0.35 6.66 -1.65
CA LEU A 153 0.94 7.57 -2.62
C LEU A 153 0.50 7.13 -4.02
N CYS A 154 0.22 8.10 -4.87
CA CYS A 154 -0.29 7.88 -6.20
C CYS A 154 0.65 8.56 -7.22
N PRO A 155 1.41 7.79 -8.02
CA PRO A 155 2.12 8.34 -9.16
C PRO A 155 1.12 8.74 -10.26
N SER A 156 1.41 9.83 -10.96
CA SER A 156 0.60 10.31 -12.07
C SER A 156 0.82 9.49 -13.33
N ASP A 157 2.09 9.31 -13.75
CA ASP A 157 2.44 8.57 -14.95
C ASP A 157 2.76 7.12 -14.65
N ILE A 158 1.79 6.23 -14.90
CA ILE A 158 1.91 4.78 -14.64
C ILE A 158 2.77 4.04 -15.67
N ARG A 159 3.23 4.73 -16.72
CA ARG A 159 4.22 4.21 -17.67
C ARG A 159 5.64 4.30 -17.08
N LYS A 160 5.80 5.11 -16.02
CA LYS A 160 7.06 5.35 -15.30
C LYS A 160 7.00 4.72 -13.92
N THR A 161 8.17 4.49 -13.33
CA THR A 161 8.23 3.94 -11.97
C THR A 161 7.77 4.98 -10.95
N PHE A 162 7.46 4.53 -9.73
CA PHE A 162 7.18 5.43 -8.61
C PHE A 162 8.34 6.41 -8.38
N GLU A 163 9.58 5.90 -8.45
CA GLU A 163 10.80 6.67 -8.24
C GLU A 163 11.00 7.74 -9.32
N ASP A 164 10.69 7.44 -10.58
CA ASP A 164 10.80 8.41 -11.68
C ASP A 164 9.78 9.54 -11.50
N ASN A 165 8.53 9.20 -11.19
CA ASN A 165 7.49 10.20 -10.88
C ASN A 165 7.89 11.09 -9.70
N LEU A 166 8.44 10.49 -8.64
CA LEU A 166 8.89 11.24 -7.47
C LEU A 166 10.06 12.14 -7.81
N LYS A 167 11.06 11.67 -8.56
CA LYS A 167 12.22 12.48 -8.95
C LYS A 167 11.84 13.66 -9.84
N ALA A 168 10.90 13.47 -10.75
CA ALA A 168 10.47 14.51 -11.70
C ALA A 168 9.95 15.77 -10.98
N MET A 169 9.19 15.62 -9.89
CA MET A 169 8.69 16.74 -9.09
C MET A 169 9.70 17.30 -8.07
N LEU A 170 10.91 16.75 -8.02
CA LEU A 170 11.97 17.14 -7.07
C LEU A 170 13.17 17.81 -7.74
N THR A 171 13.17 17.95 -9.07
CA THR A 171 14.32 18.47 -9.84
C THR A 171 14.77 19.88 -9.42
N GLU A 172 13.84 20.74 -9.04
CA GLU A 172 14.09 22.13 -8.63
C GLU A 172 14.17 22.29 -7.11
N VAL A 173 14.11 21.19 -6.36
CA VAL A 173 14.09 21.19 -4.90
C VAL A 173 15.48 21.05 -4.35
N LYS A 174 15.83 21.94 -3.40
CA LYS A 174 17.16 21.92 -2.79
C LYS A 174 17.39 20.62 -2.01
N ASP A 175 18.60 20.08 -2.10
CA ASP A 175 18.99 18.82 -1.44
C ASP A 175 18.70 18.79 0.07
N TYR A 176 18.89 19.90 0.77
CA TYR A 176 18.62 19.95 2.21
C TYR A 176 17.12 19.78 2.52
N ASP A 177 16.24 20.30 1.66
CA ASP A 177 14.78 20.16 1.81
C ASP A 177 14.38 18.71 1.54
N ILE A 178 14.93 18.08 0.50
CA ILE A 178 14.69 16.65 0.20
C ILE A 178 15.13 15.80 1.40
N LYS A 179 16.36 15.99 1.88
CA LYS A 179 16.92 15.24 3.02
C LYS A 179 16.12 15.45 4.31
N SER A 180 15.50 16.61 4.49
CA SER A 180 14.70 16.91 5.69
C SER A 180 13.32 16.24 5.64
N ASN A 181 12.76 16.05 4.44
CA ASN A 181 11.39 15.59 4.26
C ASN A 181 11.25 14.14 3.76
N ILE A 182 12.32 13.56 3.22
CA ILE A 182 12.37 12.17 2.75
C ILE A 182 13.52 11.45 3.44
N LYS A 183 13.21 10.35 4.13
CA LYS A 183 14.18 9.52 4.85
C LYS A 183 14.15 8.08 4.35
N VAL A 184 15.32 7.55 4.07
CA VAL A 184 15.52 6.13 3.75
C VAL A 184 16.20 5.47 4.94
N ILE A 185 15.47 4.61 5.63
CA ILE A 185 15.94 3.92 6.83
C ILE A 185 16.30 2.49 6.43
N ARG A 186 17.60 2.18 6.45
CA ARG A 186 18.11 0.82 6.19
C ARG A 186 18.08 0.01 7.46
N ILE A 187 17.50 -1.18 7.40
CA ILE A 187 17.33 -2.07 8.54
C ILE A 187 18.20 -3.30 8.30
N CYS A 188 19.09 -3.60 9.25
CA CYS A 188 19.92 -4.79 9.14
C CYS A 188 19.08 -6.07 9.25
N ARG A 189 19.16 -6.96 8.26
CA ARG A 189 18.40 -8.23 8.22
C ARG A 189 18.60 -9.09 9.46
N SER A 190 19.77 -9.01 10.11
CA SER A 190 20.08 -9.78 11.33
C SER A 190 19.16 -9.42 12.51
N LYS A 191 18.58 -8.21 12.52
CA LYS A 191 17.67 -7.74 13.56
C LYS A 191 16.21 -8.14 13.33
N ARG A 192 15.87 -8.75 12.18
CA ARG A 192 14.49 -9.13 11.81
C ARG A 192 13.75 -9.85 12.94
N LYS A 193 14.34 -10.91 13.49
CA LYS A 193 13.67 -11.74 14.52
C LYS A 193 13.39 -10.95 15.80
N ASP A 194 14.33 -10.12 16.23
CA ASP A 194 14.18 -9.26 17.41
C ASP A 194 13.06 -8.22 17.20
N PHE A 195 13.07 -7.55 16.04
CA PHE A 195 12.04 -6.57 15.70
C PHE A 195 10.65 -7.19 15.55
N LEU A 196 10.53 -8.34 14.89
CA LEU A 196 9.26 -9.07 14.81
C LEU A 196 8.73 -9.47 16.19
N LEU A 197 9.60 -9.89 17.12
CA LEU A 197 9.18 -10.20 18.50
C LEU A 197 8.67 -8.94 19.23
N LYS A 198 9.34 -7.81 19.06
CA LYS A 198 8.94 -6.53 19.67
C LYS A 198 7.61 -6.04 19.11
N LEU A 199 7.45 -6.07 17.78
CA LEU A 199 6.19 -5.72 17.10
C LEU A 199 5.05 -6.64 17.53
N TYR A 200 5.31 -7.95 17.63
CA TYR A 200 4.34 -8.91 18.13
C TYR A 200 3.85 -8.56 19.54
N ARG A 201 4.76 -8.18 20.45
CA ARG A 201 4.42 -7.72 21.82
C ARG A 201 3.61 -6.42 21.83
N MET A 202 3.70 -5.61 20.78
CA MET A 202 2.88 -4.41 20.57
C MET A 202 1.56 -4.72 19.84
N ASN A 203 1.20 -6.00 19.71
CA ASN A 203 0.05 -6.48 18.94
C ASN A 203 0.10 -6.11 17.45
N ILE A 204 1.30 -5.96 16.88
CA ILE A 204 1.52 -5.73 15.44
C ILE A 204 1.98 -7.05 14.82
N ASN A 205 1.06 -7.74 14.17
CA ASN A 205 1.27 -9.03 13.53
C ASN A 205 0.28 -9.25 12.39
N ARG A 206 0.41 -10.33 11.62
CA ARG A 206 -0.48 -10.59 10.48
C ARG A 206 -1.97 -10.69 10.88
N ALA A 207 -2.30 -11.34 12.00
CA ALA A 207 -3.69 -11.49 12.41
C ALA A 207 -4.32 -10.16 12.86
N SER A 208 -3.53 -9.26 13.45
CA SER A 208 -4.02 -7.93 13.81
C SER A 208 -4.12 -7.00 12.61
N LEU A 209 -3.16 -7.04 11.67
CA LEU A 209 -3.13 -6.15 10.49
C LEU A 209 -4.03 -6.60 9.34
N PHE A 210 -4.37 -7.89 9.28
CA PHE A 210 -5.22 -8.50 8.27
C PHE A 210 -6.36 -9.24 9.00
N PRO A 211 -7.47 -8.54 9.30
CA PRO A 211 -8.55 -9.06 10.14
C PRO A 211 -9.49 -9.99 9.34
N ASP A 212 -8.90 -10.93 8.60
CA ASP A 212 -9.53 -11.95 7.79
C ASP A 212 -8.93 -13.33 8.09
N LEU A 213 -9.51 -14.39 7.51
CA LEU A 213 -9.06 -15.76 7.74
C LEU A 213 -7.65 -16.00 7.19
N ASP A 214 -7.30 -15.34 6.08
CA ASP A 214 -5.97 -15.44 5.48
C ASP A 214 -4.90 -14.85 6.40
N GLY A 215 -5.15 -13.68 6.98
CA GLY A 215 -4.32 -13.02 7.96
C GLY A 215 -4.09 -13.89 9.20
N LEU A 216 -5.16 -14.54 9.70
CA LEU A 216 -5.06 -15.50 10.79
C LEU A 216 -4.21 -16.71 10.42
N ALA A 217 -4.45 -17.34 9.26
CA ALA A 217 -3.72 -18.52 8.82
C ALA A 217 -2.21 -18.23 8.64
N GLN A 218 -1.87 -17.09 8.05
CA GLN A 218 -0.49 -16.66 7.86
C GLN A 218 0.18 -16.32 9.20
N PHE A 219 -0.55 -15.70 10.13
CA PHE A 219 -0.05 -15.47 11.49
C PHE A 219 0.26 -16.78 12.22
N LEU A 220 -0.63 -17.78 12.17
CA LEU A 220 -0.40 -19.08 12.77
C LEU A 220 0.85 -19.77 12.19
N SER A 221 1.06 -19.65 10.89
CA SER A 221 2.26 -20.16 10.21
C SER A 221 3.54 -19.48 10.75
N SER A 222 3.49 -18.16 10.96
CA SER A 222 4.61 -17.41 11.55
C SER A 222 4.88 -17.79 13.02
N MET A 223 3.86 -18.22 13.77
CA MET A 223 4.00 -18.68 15.16
C MET A 223 4.70 -20.02 15.31
N LEU A 224 4.74 -20.87 14.28
CA LEU A 224 5.50 -22.13 14.30
C LEU A 224 7.01 -21.92 14.53
N LEU A 225 7.50 -20.69 14.36
CA LEU A 225 8.89 -20.29 14.60
C LEU A 225 9.23 -20.11 16.10
N SER A 226 8.25 -20.22 17.00
CA SER A 226 8.40 -20.01 18.44
C SER A 226 8.42 -21.34 19.23
N LYS A 227 9.59 -21.76 19.70
CA LYS A 227 9.76 -22.98 20.55
C LYS A 227 8.94 -22.93 21.84
N SER A 228 8.73 -21.75 22.42
CA SER A 228 7.98 -21.59 23.67
C SER A 228 6.49 -21.88 23.49
N THR A 229 5.91 -21.52 22.34
CA THR A 229 4.50 -21.79 22.03
C THR A 229 4.24 -23.30 21.98
N ILE A 230 5.13 -24.08 21.35
CA ILE A 230 4.97 -25.53 21.21
C ILE A 230 4.88 -26.25 22.56
N ASN A 231 5.64 -25.81 23.58
CA ASN A 231 5.67 -26.49 24.88
C ASN A 231 4.32 -26.39 25.63
N ILE A 232 3.65 -25.25 25.58
CA ILE A 232 2.33 -25.07 26.19
C ILE A 232 1.29 -25.99 25.51
N TYR A 233 1.32 -26.05 24.18
CA TYR A 233 0.36 -26.88 23.43
C TYR A 233 0.66 -28.38 23.50
N LYS A 234 1.91 -28.79 23.77
CA LYS A 234 2.25 -30.20 24.03
C LYS A 234 1.52 -30.72 25.27
N GLU A 235 1.53 -29.96 26.36
CA GLU A 235 0.84 -30.35 27.60
C GLU A 235 -0.69 -30.35 27.41
N LYS A 236 -1.24 -29.34 26.73
CA LYS A 236 -2.68 -29.31 26.37
C LYS A 236 -3.09 -30.50 25.50
N ARG A 237 -2.26 -30.88 24.52
CA ARG A 237 -2.49 -32.05 23.64
C ARG A 237 -2.42 -33.36 24.41
N LYS A 238 -1.46 -33.52 25.34
CA LYS A 238 -1.40 -34.69 26.23
C LYS A 238 -2.68 -34.84 27.05
N ALA A 239 -3.16 -33.76 27.68
CA ALA A 239 -4.40 -33.77 28.46
C ALA A 239 -5.63 -34.18 27.63
N LEU A 240 -5.73 -33.70 26.38
CA LEU A 240 -6.81 -34.08 25.46
C LEU A 240 -6.77 -35.55 25.04
N LEU A 241 -5.58 -36.12 24.83
CA LEU A 241 -5.42 -37.53 24.48
C LEU A 241 -5.75 -38.46 25.65
N LEU A 242 -5.48 -38.03 26.89
CA LEU A 242 -5.85 -38.77 28.09
C LEU A 242 -7.37 -38.82 28.29
N LYS A 243 -8.09 -37.71 28.03
CA LYS A 243 -9.56 -37.64 28.10
C LYS A 243 -10.31 -38.50 27.07
N LYS A 244 -9.68 -38.88 25.96
CA LYS A 244 -10.29 -39.74 24.93
C LYS A 244 -10.16 -41.25 25.22
N LYS A 245 -9.39 -41.63 26.25
CA LYS A 245 -9.17 -43.03 26.64
C LYS A 245 -10.07 -43.51 27.79
N THR A 246 -10.84 -42.59 28.36
CA THR A 246 -11.91 -42.81 29.36
C THR A 246 -13.24 -42.64 28.68
#